data_AF-A0A3E2H0M4-F1
#
_entry.id   AF-A0A3E2H0M4-F1
#
_cell.length_a   1.000
_cell.length_b   1.000
_cell.length_c   1.000
_cell.angle_alpha   90.00
_cell.angle_beta   90.00
_cell.angle_gamma   90.00
#
_symmetry.space_group_name_H-M   'P 1'
#
loop_
_entity.id
_entity.type
_entity.pdbx_description
1 polymer ?
#
loop_
_entity_poly.entity_id
_entity_poly.type
_entity_poly.pdbx_seq_one_letter_code
_entity_poly.pdbx_strand_id
1 'polypeptide(L)'
;MYPKVSKFIVRAILLSFVLFVFLYFKLGAISVNTHSNPFNPAHLSQAQEQRTEILTEENGCPPLEKVTDSGYANDFPLGFTIRNQTDADKLKKCHTFKGFLNIDSANVSLPIIIDGPIRIIGSLNMRLKHAPFNSLTMKTLAHVDGDIVLIQLGIGRVEPLSYFTVLNFPVLRSVTNAFTIMGFTSLQTINILALEDVGLFTIFTMRALHTLNAPKLHRTGSMHLYTLPSLKQLSFDVGLNGTVRSLSILGTGLTRIENLLLDEIGLLSIWDNKDLTTVILSSVTSITSLKVTDNSKDSVLDLPKLSQVTDEMVISGLCKINIPLLQQIGELDVGAHAVQERISGDEPPSCQNCLPTYLSVFSAPTLNSIQGDLTFDTSPGLWNINLPVLKSVGNIEIMHTGAVDVMNGIKMPKLQRAKNVRILGSKPHCEVFDDLKDRSVIMGDYYCHINKNTRWTYMFWP
;
A
#
# COMPACT_ATOMS: atom_id res chain seq x y z
N MET A 1 -15.05 0.86 -33.26
CA MET A 1 -13.69 0.27 -33.37
C MET A 1 -12.88 0.81 -32.19
N TYR A 2 -12.78 0.18 -31.03
CA TYR A 2 -11.74 -0.81 -30.69
C TYR A 2 -12.10 -1.53 -29.36
N PRO A 3 -12.59 -2.78 -29.40
CA PRO A 3 -12.73 -3.61 -28.19
C PRO A 3 -11.57 -4.61 -27.99
N LYS A 4 -10.54 -4.59 -28.86
CA LYS A 4 -9.42 -5.56 -28.83
C LYS A 4 -8.19 -5.11 -28.02
N VAL A 5 -8.00 -3.81 -27.79
CA VAL A 5 -6.81 -3.27 -27.07
C VAL A 5 -6.90 -3.52 -25.56
N SER A 6 -8.11 -3.51 -24.99
CA SER A 6 -8.34 -3.75 -23.55
C SER A 6 -7.89 -5.13 -23.06
N LYS A 7 -8.10 -6.21 -23.85
CA LYS A 7 -7.74 -7.58 -23.43
C LYS A 7 -6.22 -7.83 -23.45
N PHE A 8 -5.47 -7.12 -24.29
CA PHE A 8 -4.02 -7.27 -24.36
C PHE A 8 -3.33 -6.56 -23.19
N ILE A 9 -3.82 -5.37 -22.83
CA ILE A 9 -3.34 -4.59 -21.70
C ILE A 9 -3.60 -5.32 -20.37
N VAL A 10 -4.80 -5.87 -20.17
CA VAL A 10 -5.11 -6.66 -18.96
C VAL A 10 -4.21 -7.91 -18.83
N ARG A 11 -3.88 -8.58 -19.95
CA ARG A 11 -2.95 -9.71 -19.95
C ARG A 11 -1.51 -9.30 -19.66
N ALA A 12 -1.06 -8.15 -20.16
CA ALA A 12 0.28 -7.63 -19.90
C ALA A 12 0.45 -7.19 -18.43
N ILE A 13 -0.57 -6.54 -17.84
CA ILE A 13 -0.60 -6.14 -16.43
C ILE A 13 -0.53 -7.37 -15.52
N LEU A 14 -1.31 -8.40 -15.80
CA LEU A 14 -1.27 -9.65 -15.03
C LEU A 14 0.08 -10.39 -15.17
N LEU A 15 0.72 -10.35 -16.34
CA LEU A 15 2.03 -10.98 -16.54
C LEU A 15 3.15 -10.23 -15.82
N SER A 16 3.17 -8.89 -15.90
CA SER A 16 4.17 -8.05 -15.26
C SER A 16 4.05 -8.08 -13.73
N PHE A 17 2.82 -8.03 -13.21
CA PHE A 17 2.57 -8.12 -11.77
C PHE A 17 2.94 -9.48 -11.19
N VAL A 18 2.66 -10.57 -11.90
CA VAL A 18 3.17 -11.90 -11.52
C VAL A 18 4.69 -11.86 -11.50
N LEU A 19 5.36 -11.27 -12.50
CA LEU A 19 6.80 -11.08 -12.50
C LEU A 19 7.33 -10.26 -11.32
N PHE A 20 6.64 -9.19 -10.90
CA PHE A 20 7.02 -8.35 -9.76
C PHE A 20 6.91 -9.10 -8.43
N VAL A 21 5.82 -9.82 -8.21
CA VAL A 21 5.68 -10.71 -7.04
C VAL A 21 6.80 -11.76 -7.07
N PHE A 22 7.09 -12.36 -8.22
CA PHE A 22 8.19 -13.30 -8.39
C PHE A 22 9.59 -12.68 -8.13
N LEU A 23 9.84 -11.44 -8.58
CA LEU A 23 11.09 -10.70 -8.38
C LEU A 23 11.27 -10.27 -6.91
N TYR A 24 10.20 -9.85 -6.25
CA TYR A 24 10.19 -9.50 -4.83
C TYR A 24 10.53 -10.73 -3.96
N PHE A 25 9.98 -11.91 -4.29
CA PHE A 25 10.38 -13.17 -3.66
C PHE A 25 11.84 -13.56 -3.96
N LYS A 26 12.38 -13.17 -5.13
CA LYS A 26 13.77 -13.48 -5.53
C LYS A 26 14.80 -12.57 -4.84
N LEU A 27 14.45 -11.32 -4.58
CA LEU A 27 15.34 -10.32 -3.97
C LEU A 27 15.34 -10.40 -2.43
N GLY A 28 14.25 -10.83 -1.81
CA GLY A 28 14.19 -11.08 -0.35
C GLY A 28 15.04 -12.28 0.12
N ALA A 29 15.55 -13.10 -0.79
CA ALA A 29 16.39 -14.26 -0.50
C ALA A 29 17.90 -13.96 -0.50
N ILE A 30 18.33 -12.72 -0.78
CA ILE A 30 19.75 -12.35 -0.79
C ILE A 30 20.17 -11.95 0.64
N SER A 31 20.46 -12.96 1.46
CA SER A 31 21.15 -12.79 2.75
C SER A 31 22.61 -12.39 2.50
N VAL A 32 23.07 -11.40 3.28
CA VAL A 32 24.45 -10.92 3.37
C VAL A 32 25.38 -12.10 3.70
N ASN A 33 26.37 -12.35 2.84
CA ASN A 33 27.40 -13.36 3.04
C ASN A 33 28.76 -12.65 3.11
N THR A 34 29.30 -12.52 4.32
CA THR A 34 30.69 -12.08 4.54
C THR A 34 31.63 -13.27 4.40
N HIS A 35 32.69 -13.10 3.62
CA HIS A 35 33.72 -14.11 3.34
C HIS A 35 34.55 -14.47 4.58
N SER A 36 34.72 -15.77 4.86
CA SER A 36 35.96 -16.55 4.61
C SER A 36 36.01 -17.87 5.39
N ASN A 37 35.96 -19.02 4.71
CA ASN A 37 36.91 -20.14 4.86
C ASN A 37 36.58 -21.32 3.92
N PRO A 38 37.57 -22.16 3.55
CA PRO A 38 37.43 -23.21 2.54
C PRO A 38 36.97 -24.53 3.17
N PHE A 39 35.87 -25.10 2.69
CA PHE A 39 35.47 -26.46 3.07
C PHE A 39 35.09 -27.29 1.84
N ASN A 40 35.59 -28.52 1.86
CA ASN A 40 35.53 -29.55 0.82
C ASN A 40 34.06 -30.01 0.55
N PRO A 41 33.57 -29.93 -0.69
CA PRO A 41 32.15 -30.17 -1.03
C PRO A 41 31.67 -31.62 -0.84
N ALA A 42 32.57 -32.60 -0.69
CA ALA A 42 32.19 -34.01 -0.54
C ALA A 42 31.68 -34.39 0.87
N HIS A 43 32.01 -33.61 1.91
CA HIS A 43 31.53 -33.87 3.28
C HIS A 43 30.19 -33.18 3.60
N LEU A 44 29.73 -32.23 2.77
CA LEU A 44 28.45 -31.55 2.98
C LEU A 44 27.24 -32.39 2.59
N SER A 45 27.34 -33.26 1.58
CA SER A 45 26.19 -34.05 1.11
C SER A 45 25.75 -35.10 2.14
N GLN A 46 26.71 -35.78 2.77
CA GLN A 46 26.42 -36.77 3.82
C GLN A 46 25.95 -36.11 5.13
N ALA A 47 26.48 -34.93 5.46
CA ALA A 47 26.03 -34.16 6.62
C ALA A 47 24.63 -33.55 6.43
N GLN A 48 24.24 -33.17 5.20
CA GLN A 48 22.88 -32.71 4.88
C GLN A 48 21.85 -33.86 4.90
N GLU A 49 22.22 -35.05 4.42
CA GLU A 49 21.34 -36.24 4.50
C GLU A 49 21.09 -36.67 5.96
N GLN A 50 22.14 -36.78 6.79
CA GLN A 50 21.98 -37.14 8.21
C GLN A 50 21.25 -36.06 9.04
N ARG A 51 21.33 -34.78 8.67
CA ARG A 51 20.55 -33.71 9.33
C ARG A 51 19.06 -33.75 8.98
N THR A 52 18.73 -34.34 7.84
CA THR A 52 17.34 -34.43 7.36
C THR A 52 16.58 -35.55 8.07
N GLU A 53 17.23 -36.68 8.37
CA GLU A 53 16.64 -37.78 9.16
C GLU A 53 16.33 -37.38 10.61
N ILE A 54 17.13 -36.52 11.24
CA ILE A 54 16.93 -36.12 12.65
C ILE A 54 15.76 -35.14 12.81
N LEU A 55 15.30 -34.46 11.75
CA LEU A 55 14.25 -33.43 11.85
C LEU A 55 12.82 -33.95 11.67
N THR A 56 12.62 -35.21 11.25
CA THR A 56 11.30 -35.72 10.86
C THR A 56 10.62 -36.64 11.90
N GLU A 57 11.35 -37.24 12.84
CA GLU A 57 10.73 -38.19 13.80
C GLU A 57 10.34 -37.57 15.14
N GLU A 58 10.92 -36.44 15.53
CA GLU A 58 10.49 -35.74 16.73
C GLU A 58 9.13 -35.05 16.47
N ASN A 59 8.08 -35.56 17.13
CA ASN A 59 6.74 -34.94 17.29
C ASN A 59 5.63 -35.37 16.32
N GLY A 60 5.75 -36.51 15.63
CA GLY A 60 4.63 -37.10 14.88
C GLY A 60 4.18 -36.28 13.66
N CYS A 61 5.09 -35.50 13.10
CA CYS A 61 4.91 -34.81 11.83
C CYS A 61 5.19 -35.77 10.65
N PRO A 62 4.53 -35.59 9.49
CA PRO A 62 4.85 -36.37 8.30
C PRO A 62 6.27 -36.05 7.80
N PRO A 63 6.94 -37.01 7.14
CA PRO A 63 8.25 -36.77 6.54
C PRO A 63 8.16 -35.67 5.48
N LEU A 64 9.23 -34.90 5.36
CA LEU A 64 9.33 -33.84 4.34
C LEU A 64 9.74 -34.46 3.00
N GLU A 65 9.12 -33.98 1.94
CA GLU A 65 9.44 -34.34 0.56
C GLU A 65 10.03 -33.13 -0.17
N LYS A 66 10.83 -33.37 -1.22
CA LYS A 66 11.17 -32.30 -2.16
C LYS A 66 9.89 -31.85 -2.85
N VAL A 67 9.61 -30.54 -2.78
CA VAL A 67 8.43 -29.95 -3.39
C VAL A 67 8.68 -29.86 -4.91
N THR A 68 8.20 -30.85 -5.67
CA THR A 68 8.44 -30.95 -7.12
C THR A 68 7.47 -30.12 -7.97
N ASP A 69 6.35 -29.65 -7.41
CA ASP A 69 5.22 -29.13 -8.19
C ASP A 69 4.81 -27.68 -7.84
N SER A 70 5.72 -26.88 -7.28
CA SER A 70 5.36 -25.50 -6.92
C SER A 70 5.25 -24.57 -8.14
N GLY A 71 5.71 -24.95 -9.34
CA GLY A 71 5.69 -24.06 -10.51
C GLY A 71 6.57 -22.81 -10.36
N TYR A 72 7.47 -22.82 -9.38
CA TYR A 72 8.57 -21.87 -9.25
C TYR A 72 9.84 -22.65 -9.56
N ALA A 73 10.68 -22.13 -10.45
CA ALA A 73 11.86 -22.83 -10.94
C ALA A 73 12.85 -23.14 -9.79
N ASN A 74 13.09 -24.45 -9.59
CA ASN A 74 14.31 -25.09 -9.11
C ASN A 74 15.06 -24.41 -7.94
N ASP A 75 14.54 -24.57 -6.71
CA ASP A 75 15.31 -24.68 -5.43
C ASP A 75 14.36 -24.57 -4.23
N PHE A 76 13.28 -25.37 -4.19
CA PHE A 76 12.43 -25.35 -3.00
C PHE A 76 13.06 -26.15 -1.86
N PRO A 77 13.13 -25.56 -0.65
CA PRO A 77 13.34 -26.30 0.58
C PRO A 77 12.31 -27.43 0.77
N LEU A 78 12.71 -28.44 1.56
CA LEU A 78 11.88 -29.58 1.96
C LEU A 78 10.54 -29.12 2.55
N GLY A 79 9.45 -29.80 2.19
CA GLY A 79 8.09 -29.43 2.60
C GLY A 79 7.11 -30.60 2.60
N PHE A 80 5.87 -30.32 2.99
CA PHE A 80 4.75 -31.27 2.97
C PHE A 80 3.60 -30.67 2.18
N THR A 81 2.99 -31.47 1.29
CA THR A 81 1.91 -31.01 0.40
C THR A 81 0.59 -31.66 0.79
N ILE A 82 -0.39 -30.82 1.14
CA ILE A 82 -1.77 -31.22 1.40
C ILE A 82 -2.55 -31.17 0.08
N ARG A 83 -3.05 -32.32 -0.37
CA ARG A 83 -3.90 -32.44 -1.59
C ARG A 83 -5.34 -32.84 -1.28
N ASN A 84 -5.65 -33.17 -0.03
CA ASN A 84 -6.98 -33.56 0.43
C ASN A 84 -7.00 -33.59 1.98
N GLN A 85 -8.17 -33.86 2.56
CA GLN A 85 -8.32 -33.96 4.01
C GLN A 85 -7.48 -35.09 4.63
N THR A 86 -7.27 -36.21 3.93
CA THR A 86 -6.42 -37.31 4.42
C THR A 86 -4.96 -36.88 4.61
N ASP A 87 -4.44 -36.02 3.73
CA ASP A 87 -3.10 -35.44 3.90
C ASP A 87 -3.06 -34.45 5.07
N ALA A 88 -4.09 -33.61 5.23
CA ALA A 88 -4.20 -32.71 6.37
C ALA A 88 -4.26 -33.47 7.71
N ASP A 89 -4.96 -34.61 7.73
CA ASP A 89 -5.10 -35.47 8.92
C ASP A 89 -3.77 -36.07 9.39
N LYS A 90 -2.77 -36.21 8.52
CA LYS A 90 -1.41 -36.63 8.90
C LYS A 90 -0.72 -35.62 9.83
N LEU A 91 -1.19 -34.37 9.86
CA LEU A 91 -0.64 -33.32 10.72
C LEU A 91 -1.29 -33.28 12.11
N LYS A 92 -2.33 -34.09 12.40
CA LYS A 92 -3.06 -34.06 13.68
C LYS A 92 -2.21 -34.22 14.93
N LYS A 93 -1.10 -34.95 14.82
CA LYS A 93 -0.16 -35.16 15.94
C LYS A 93 1.01 -34.19 15.93
N CYS A 94 1.20 -33.46 14.83
CA CYS A 94 2.30 -32.54 14.61
C CYS A 94 2.04 -31.21 15.34
N HIS A 95 2.78 -30.92 16.40
CA HIS A 95 2.63 -29.65 17.14
C HIS A 95 3.45 -28.52 16.52
N THR A 96 4.67 -28.83 16.07
CA THR A 96 5.56 -27.87 15.40
C THR A 96 6.00 -28.48 14.07
N PHE A 97 5.58 -27.87 12.97
CA PHE A 97 6.01 -28.27 11.63
C PHE A 97 7.25 -27.46 11.22
N LYS A 98 8.33 -28.12 10.82
CA LYS A 98 9.54 -27.47 10.29
C LYS A 98 9.59 -27.65 8.78
N GLY A 99 9.68 -26.55 8.04
CA GLY A 99 9.69 -26.55 6.58
C GLY A 99 8.44 -25.89 5.98
N PHE A 100 8.18 -26.20 4.70
CA PHE A 100 7.13 -25.53 3.93
C PHE A 100 5.87 -26.37 3.89
N LEU A 101 4.77 -25.82 4.40
CA LEU A 101 3.46 -26.46 4.31
C LEU A 101 2.74 -25.94 3.07
N ASN A 102 2.56 -26.78 2.06
CA ASN A 102 1.95 -26.40 0.80
C ASN A 102 0.54 -27.00 0.70
N ILE A 103 -0.44 -26.21 0.26
CA ILE A 103 -1.78 -26.67 -0.08
C ILE A 103 -1.90 -26.56 -1.60
N ASP A 104 -1.88 -27.71 -2.27
CA ASP A 104 -1.98 -27.81 -3.72
C ASP A 104 -3.40 -28.15 -4.13
N SER A 105 -4.02 -27.27 -4.91
CA SER A 105 -5.44 -27.37 -5.24
C SER A 105 -5.78 -28.24 -6.42
N ALA A 106 -4.82 -28.81 -7.14
CA ALA A 106 -5.09 -29.36 -8.48
C ALA A 106 -6.27 -30.37 -8.50
N ASN A 107 -6.52 -31.09 -7.39
CA ASN A 107 -7.57 -32.11 -7.29
C ASN A 107 -8.31 -32.16 -5.92
N VAL A 108 -8.42 -31.03 -5.20
CA VAL A 108 -8.97 -31.05 -3.83
C VAL A 108 -10.49 -30.90 -3.82
N SER A 109 -11.21 -31.90 -3.29
CA SER A 109 -12.62 -31.78 -2.88
C SER A 109 -12.71 -31.35 -1.42
N LEU A 110 -13.54 -30.34 -1.11
CA LEU A 110 -13.40 -29.52 0.10
C LEU A 110 -14.70 -29.28 0.85
N PRO A 111 -14.65 -29.11 2.19
CA PRO A 111 -13.68 -28.31 2.99
C PRO A 111 -12.34 -28.99 3.39
N ILE A 112 -11.28 -28.19 3.66
CA ILE A 112 -10.01 -28.62 4.32
C ILE A 112 -9.98 -28.00 5.71
N ILE A 113 -9.76 -28.86 6.70
CA ILE A 113 -9.50 -28.49 8.08
C ILE A 113 -8.12 -29.01 8.44
N ILE A 114 -7.21 -28.10 8.79
CA ILE A 114 -5.90 -28.45 9.32
C ILE A 114 -5.96 -28.23 10.83
N ASP A 115 -5.77 -29.32 11.56
CA ASP A 115 -5.84 -29.40 13.02
C ASP A 115 -4.59 -30.16 13.45
N GLY A 116 -3.75 -29.56 14.29
CA GLY A 116 -2.44 -30.13 14.66
C GLY A 116 -1.37 -29.05 14.85
N PRO A 117 -0.74 -28.54 13.77
CA PRO A 117 0.37 -27.61 13.90
C PRO A 117 -0.07 -26.37 14.66
N ILE A 118 0.58 -26.13 15.79
CA ILE A 118 0.47 -24.91 16.58
C ILE A 118 1.46 -23.89 16.04
N ARG A 119 2.63 -24.35 15.58
CA ARG A 119 3.67 -23.51 15.01
C ARG A 119 4.20 -24.08 13.70
N ILE A 120 4.47 -23.21 12.74
CA ILE A 120 5.23 -23.52 11.52
C ILE A 120 6.55 -22.75 11.56
N ILE A 121 7.67 -23.48 11.60
CA ILE A 121 9.02 -22.94 11.41
C ILE A 121 9.32 -23.04 9.92
N GLY A 122 8.89 -22.03 9.17
CA GLY A 122 8.86 -22.01 7.72
C GLY A 122 7.62 -21.27 7.22
N SER A 123 7.16 -21.59 6.02
CA SER A 123 6.03 -20.88 5.39
C SER A 123 4.84 -21.81 5.11
N LEU A 124 3.64 -21.23 5.14
CA LEU A 124 2.40 -21.82 4.67
C LEU A 124 2.08 -21.23 3.29
N ASN A 125 2.04 -22.06 2.26
CA ASN A 125 1.70 -21.65 0.91
C ASN A 125 0.42 -22.34 0.44
N MET A 126 -0.47 -21.62 -0.21
CA MET A 126 -1.60 -22.19 -0.92
C MET A 126 -1.68 -21.60 -2.31
N ARG A 127 -1.82 -22.47 -3.32
CA ARG A 127 -2.03 -22.04 -4.70
C ARG A 127 -3.22 -22.75 -5.30
N LEU A 128 -4.25 -21.98 -5.58
CA LEU A 128 -5.45 -22.49 -6.23
C LEU A 128 -5.41 -22.20 -7.74
N LYS A 129 -5.55 -23.22 -8.59
CA LYS A 129 -5.68 -23.04 -10.04
C LYS A 129 -7.15 -23.01 -10.47
N HIS A 130 -7.95 -24.03 -10.15
CA HIS A 130 -9.33 -24.15 -10.65
C HIS A 130 -10.29 -25.01 -9.77
N ALA A 131 -10.01 -25.19 -8.47
CA ALA A 131 -10.80 -26.08 -7.63
C ALA A 131 -12.04 -25.40 -7.01
N PRO A 132 -13.17 -26.13 -6.84
CA PRO A 132 -14.30 -25.72 -6.01
C PRO A 132 -13.89 -25.78 -4.53
N PHE A 133 -13.04 -24.85 -4.12
CA PHE A 133 -12.61 -24.65 -2.75
C PHE A 133 -13.69 -23.84 -2.04
N ASN A 134 -14.23 -24.28 -0.90
CA ASN A 134 -15.29 -23.55 -0.16
C ASN A 134 -14.77 -22.88 1.12
N SER A 135 -13.90 -23.55 1.88
CA SER A 135 -13.31 -22.99 3.11
C SER A 135 -11.98 -23.65 3.48
N LEU A 136 -11.12 -22.85 4.12
CA LEU A 136 -9.85 -23.25 4.73
C LEU A 136 -9.93 -22.84 6.19
N THR A 137 -9.78 -23.82 7.08
CA THR A 137 -9.70 -23.54 8.52
C THR A 137 -8.44 -24.18 9.09
N MET A 138 -7.60 -23.37 9.74
CA MET A 138 -6.47 -23.86 10.54
C MET A 138 -6.75 -23.63 12.02
N LYS A 139 -7.25 -24.66 12.71
CA LYS A 139 -7.86 -24.50 14.06
C LYS A 139 -6.85 -24.16 15.15
N THR A 140 -5.65 -24.75 15.07
CA THR A 140 -4.65 -24.72 16.14
C THR A 140 -3.46 -23.83 15.83
N LEU A 141 -3.30 -23.40 14.57
CA LEU A 141 -2.12 -22.66 14.12
C LEU A 141 -2.07 -21.29 14.79
N ALA A 142 -1.13 -21.11 15.72
CA ALA A 142 -0.92 -19.90 16.48
C ALA A 142 0.25 -19.05 15.93
N HIS A 143 1.28 -19.67 15.36
CA HIS A 143 2.50 -18.97 14.96
C HIS A 143 3.05 -19.48 13.62
N VAL A 144 3.48 -18.55 12.75
CA VAL A 144 4.24 -18.85 11.54
C VAL A 144 5.50 -17.98 11.53
N ASP A 145 6.67 -18.61 11.55
CA ASP A 145 7.97 -17.91 11.59
C ASP A 145 8.39 -17.38 10.20
N GLY A 146 7.76 -17.86 9.13
CA GLY A 146 7.94 -17.40 7.76
C GLY A 146 6.70 -16.68 7.23
N ASP A 147 6.31 -17.03 6.00
CA ASP A 147 5.20 -16.40 5.30
C ASP A 147 3.93 -17.24 5.34
N ILE A 148 2.78 -16.59 5.29
CA ILE A 148 1.52 -17.14 4.84
C ILE A 148 1.22 -16.55 3.46
N VAL A 149 1.25 -17.36 2.41
CA VAL A 149 1.02 -16.90 1.02
C VAL A 149 -0.11 -17.71 0.40
N LEU A 150 -1.28 -17.08 0.25
CA LEU A 150 -2.47 -17.67 -0.35
C LEU A 150 -2.75 -16.99 -1.70
N ILE A 151 -2.71 -17.75 -2.80
CA ILE A 151 -2.83 -17.21 -4.15
C ILE A 151 -3.84 -18.02 -4.95
N GLN A 152 -4.81 -17.34 -5.57
CA GLN A 152 -5.60 -17.92 -6.66
C GLN A 152 -5.04 -17.47 -8.01
N LEU A 153 -4.57 -18.45 -8.79
CA LEU A 153 -4.14 -18.29 -10.17
C LEU A 153 -5.36 -18.32 -11.11
N GLY A 154 -5.27 -17.65 -12.25
CA GLY A 154 -6.33 -17.67 -13.27
C GLY A 154 -7.26 -16.45 -13.32
N ILE A 155 -6.87 -15.36 -12.66
CA ILE A 155 -7.52 -14.04 -12.73
C ILE A 155 -7.65 -13.64 -14.23
N GLY A 156 -8.86 -13.69 -14.79
CA GLY A 156 -9.13 -13.26 -16.18
C GLY A 156 -9.76 -14.29 -17.13
N ARG A 157 -10.00 -15.55 -16.71
CA ARG A 157 -10.91 -16.46 -17.44
C ARG A 157 -12.32 -16.39 -16.82
N VAL A 158 -13.34 -16.40 -17.67
CA VAL A 158 -14.68 -15.81 -17.46
C VAL A 158 -15.59 -16.57 -16.49
N GLU A 159 -15.15 -17.64 -15.83
CA GLU A 159 -16.02 -18.38 -14.91
C GLU A 159 -15.44 -18.47 -13.49
N PRO A 160 -16.11 -17.87 -12.49
CA PRO A 160 -15.73 -17.99 -11.09
C PRO A 160 -16.14 -19.39 -10.59
N LEU A 161 -15.31 -20.39 -10.81
CA LEU A 161 -15.50 -21.72 -10.22
C LEU A 161 -15.00 -21.81 -8.77
N SER A 162 -14.62 -20.69 -8.16
CA SER A 162 -14.22 -20.63 -6.75
C SER A 162 -15.42 -20.29 -5.87
N TYR A 163 -15.79 -21.22 -5.00
CA TYR A 163 -16.75 -21.04 -3.91
C TYR A 163 -16.07 -20.59 -2.60
N PHE A 164 -14.80 -20.19 -2.64
CA PHE A 164 -14.03 -19.96 -1.43
C PHE A 164 -14.47 -18.64 -0.84
N THR A 165 -15.37 -18.68 0.14
CA THR A 165 -16.02 -17.51 0.71
C THR A 165 -15.45 -17.13 2.06
N VAL A 166 -14.90 -18.08 2.81
CA VAL A 166 -14.39 -17.85 4.17
C VAL A 166 -13.01 -18.45 4.38
N LEU A 167 -12.07 -17.59 4.83
CA LEU A 167 -10.77 -17.97 5.34
C LEU A 167 -10.74 -17.76 6.86
N ASN A 168 -10.35 -18.79 7.62
CA ASN A 168 -10.37 -18.72 9.08
C ASN A 168 -9.09 -19.24 9.73
N PHE A 169 -8.43 -18.36 10.47
CA PHE A 169 -7.33 -18.65 11.40
C PHE A 169 -7.70 -18.12 12.80
N PRO A 170 -8.56 -18.84 13.55
CA PRO A 170 -9.16 -18.31 14.77
C PRO A 170 -8.16 -18.03 15.90
N VAL A 171 -7.03 -18.75 15.92
CA VAL A 171 -6.03 -18.67 16.99
C VAL A 171 -4.66 -18.17 16.53
N LEU A 172 -4.50 -17.82 15.24
CA LEU A 172 -3.24 -17.30 14.71
C LEU A 172 -2.92 -15.98 15.38
N ARG A 173 -1.80 -15.91 16.09
CA ARG A 173 -1.31 -14.74 16.84
C ARG A 173 -0.20 -13.99 16.11
N SER A 174 0.70 -14.69 15.43
CA SER A 174 1.82 -14.02 14.76
C SER A 174 2.23 -14.65 13.43
N VAL A 175 2.62 -13.78 12.50
CA VAL A 175 3.30 -14.14 11.25
C VAL A 175 4.54 -13.27 11.11
N THR A 176 5.73 -13.85 11.32
CA THR A 176 6.96 -13.06 11.44
C THR A 176 7.29 -12.29 10.16
N ASN A 177 7.11 -12.90 8.99
CA ASN A 177 7.48 -12.28 7.72
C ASN A 177 6.25 -11.67 7.03
N ALA A 178 5.54 -12.39 6.16
CA ALA A 178 4.42 -11.83 5.41
C ALA A 178 3.12 -12.64 5.52
N PHE A 179 1.99 -11.96 5.65
CA PHE A 179 0.65 -12.51 5.44
C PHE A 179 0.08 -11.94 4.14
N THR A 180 0.04 -12.75 3.08
CA THR A 180 -0.34 -12.34 1.73
C THR A 180 -1.51 -13.15 1.21
N ILE A 181 -2.59 -12.48 0.81
CA ILE A 181 -3.75 -13.09 0.16
C ILE A 181 -4.02 -12.41 -1.18
N MET A 182 -4.19 -13.22 -2.23
CA MET A 182 -4.30 -12.77 -3.61
C MET A 182 -5.42 -13.45 -4.37
N GLY A 183 -6.21 -12.64 -5.09
CA GLY A 183 -6.91 -13.08 -6.30
C GLY A 183 -8.17 -13.91 -6.07
N PHE A 184 -8.58 -14.11 -4.82
CA PHE A 184 -9.81 -14.84 -4.50
C PHE A 184 -11.04 -13.94 -4.69
N THR A 185 -11.55 -13.90 -5.92
CA THR A 185 -12.65 -13.00 -6.29
C THR A 185 -13.95 -13.26 -5.54
N SER A 186 -14.16 -14.48 -5.03
CA SER A 186 -15.35 -14.89 -4.29
C SER A 186 -15.17 -14.86 -2.77
N LEU A 187 -13.95 -14.62 -2.26
CA LEU A 187 -13.71 -14.60 -0.82
C LEU A 187 -14.37 -13.36 -0.22
N GLN A 188 -15.24 -13.61 0.75
CA GLN A 188 -16.14 -12.63 1.35
C GLN A 188 -15.63 -12.18 2.72
N THR A 189 -15.04 -13.12 3.47
CA THR A 189 -14.65 -12.92 4.86
C THR A 189 -13.28 -13.52 5.14
N ILE A 190 -12.41 -12.72 5.77
CA ILE A 190 -11.15 -13.16 6.37
C ILE A 190 -11.26 -12.96 7.88
N ASN A 191 -11.15 -14.08 8.62
CA ASN A 191 -11.17 -14.08 10.09
C ASN A 191 -9.79 -14.45 10.63
N ILE A 192 -9.11 -13.48 11.23
CA ILE A 192 -7.79 -13.61 11.88
C ILE A 192 -7.89 -13.00 13.29
N LEU A 193 -8.88 -13.49 14.05
CA LEU A 193 -9.39 -12.88 15.28
C LEU A 193 -8.34 -12.71 16.40
N ALA A 194 -7.33 -13.57 16.40
CA ALA A 194 -6.26 -13.57 17.39
C ALA A 194 -4.97 -12.92 16.90
N LEU A 195 -4.89 -12.46 15.63
CA LEU A 195 -3.64 -11.99 15.05
C LEU A 195 -3.24 -10.70 15.73
N GLU A 196 -2.06 -10.70 16.33
CA GLU A 196 -1.46 -9.62 17.10
C GLU A 196 -0.35 -8.94 16.32
N ASP A 197 0.48 -9.74 15.64
CA ASP A 197 1.73 -9.32 15.00
C ASP A 197 1.87 -9.86 13.58
N VAL A 198 2.26 -9.00 12.64
CA VAL A 198 2.63 -9.39 11.28
C VAL A 198 3.77 -8.54 10.73
N GLY A 199 4.76 -9.10 10.05
CA GLY A 199 5.78 -8.27 9.40
C GLY A 199 5.20 -7.43 8.26
N LEU A 200 4.64 -8.09 7.24
CA LEU A 200 4.02 -7.49 6.07
C LEU A 200 2.60 -8.01 5.90
N PHE A 201 1.60 -7.13 5.91
CA PHE A 201 0.19 -7.50 5.75
C PHE A 201 -0.33 -7.06 4.38
N THR A 202 -0.57 -8.02 3.47
CA THR A 202 -0.97 -7.73 2.09
C THR A 202 -2.24 -8.47 1.70
N ILE A 203 -3.25 -7.74 1.24
CA ILE A 203 -4.48 -8.30 0.68
C ILE A 203 -4.75 -7.61 -0.64
N PHE A 204 -4.91 -8.39 -1.72
CA PHE A 204 -5.13 -7.78 -3.02
C PHE A 204 -6.03 -8.57 -3.98
N THR A 205 -6.73 -7.83 -4.85
CA THR A 205 -7.64 -8.35 -5.90
C THR A 205 -8.73 -9.24 -5.32
N MET A 206 -9.52 -8.70 -4.38
CA MET A 206 -10.60 -9.43 -3.70
C MET A 206 -11.92 -8.67 -3.88
N ARG A 207 -12.63 -8.97 -4.96
CA ARG A 207 -13.84 -8.21 -5.36
C ARG A 207 -15.01 -8.39 -4.40
N ALA A 208 -15.19 -9.58 -3.83
CA ALA A 208 -16.30 -9.89 -2.93
C ALA A 208 -15.98 -9.68 -1.43
N LEU A 209 -14.72 -9.35 -1.09
CA LEU A 209 -14.27 -9.20 0.29
C LEU A 209 -14.93 -7.96 0.88
N HIS A 210 -15.85 -8.17 1.82
CA HIS A 210 -16.53 -7.09 2.52
C HIS A 210 -16.17 -7.03 4.00
N THR A 211 -15.67 -8.15 4.57
CA THR A 211 -15.26 -8.25 5.97
C THR A 211 -13.81 -8.70 6.10
N LEU A 212 -12.98 -7.86 6.71
CA LEU A 212 -11.66 -8.22 7.21
C LEU A 212 -11.65 -8.04 8.73
N ASN A 213 -11.59 -9.14 9.48
CA ASN A 213 -11.68 -9.13 10.93
C ASN A 213 -10.32 -9.47 11.57
N ALA A 214 -9.65 -8.44 12.09
CA ALA A 214 -8.32 -8.50 12.72
C ALA A 214 -8.27 -7.64 14.01
N PRO A 215 -9.17 -7.89 14.98
CA PRO A 215 -9.45 -6.93 16.05
C PRO A 215 -8.30 -6.79 17.05
N LYS A 216 -7.39 -7.77 17.10
CA LYS A 216 -6.20 -7.77 17.97
C LYS A 216 -4.91 -7.33 17.27
N LEU A 217 -4.97 -7.04 15.97
CA LEU A 217 -3.79 -6.68 15.22
C LEU A 217 -3.35 -5.29 15.68
N HIS A 218 -2.19 -5.22 16.32
CA HIS A 218 -1.66 -3.98 16.86
C HIS A 218 -0.28 -3.63 16.29
N ARG A 219 0.50 -4.61 15.82
CA ARG A 219 1.80 -4.35 15.19
C ARG A 219 1.84 -4.88 13.76
N THR A 220 2.28 -4.00 12.86
CA THR A 220 2.68 -4.38 11.50
C THR A 220 3.90 -3.59 11.05
N GLY A 221 4.80 -4.20 10.29
CA GLY A 221 5.88 -3.47 9.64
C GLY A 221 5.41 -2.73 8.38
N SER A 222 4.43 -3.27 7.65
CA SER A 222 3.83 -2.65 6.46
C SER A 222 2.44 -3.22 6.19
N MET A 223 1.54 -2.40 5.65
CA MET A 223 0.18 -2.80 5.29
C MET A 223 -0.20 -2.34 3.89
N HIS A 224 -0.71 -3.26 3.08
CA HIS A 224 -1.12 -3.02 1.70
C HIS A 224 -2.48 -3.65 1.41
N LEU A 225 -3.45 -2.80 1.09
CA LEU A 225 -4.83 -3.18 0.77
C LEU A 225 -5.16 -2.66 -0.63
N TYR A 226 -5.21 -3.55 -1.62
CA TYR A 226 -5.31 -3.16 -3.04
C TYR A 226 -6.48 -3.82 -3.77
N THR A 227 -7.28 -3.03 -4.50
CA THR A 227 -8.37 -3.52 -5.35
C THR A 227 -9.39 -4.35 -4.53
N LEU A 228 -9.97 -3.72 -3.50
CA LEU A 228 -10.92 -4.31 -2.56
C LEU A 228 -12.26 -3.53 -2.59
N PRO A 229 -12.95 -3.47 -3.75
CA PRO A 229 -14.08 -2.55 -3.95
C PRO A 229 -15.29 -2.80 -3.04
N SER A 230 -15.43 -4.01 -2.48
CA SER A 230 -16.50 -4.33 -1.53
C SER A 230 -16.11 -4.14 -0.06
N LEU A 231 -14.84 -3.86 0.25
CA LEU A 231 -14.39 -3.72 1.63
C LEU A 231 -14.89 -2.38 2.18
N LYS A 232 -15.90 -2.40 3.05
CA LYS A 232 -16.56 -1.18 3.57
C LYS A 232 -15.99 -0.69 4.89
N GLN A 233 -15.39 -1.57 5.67
CA GLN A 233 -14.84 -1.25 6.98
C GLN A 233 -13.48 -1.91 7.18
N LEU A 234 -12.59 -1.17 7.84
CA LEU A 234 -11.33 -1.65 8.39
C LEU A 234 -11.41 -1.43 9.90
N SER A 235 -11.32 -2.50 10.70
CA SER A 235 -11.33 -2.40 12.17
C SER A 235 -10.15 -3.13 12.76
N PHE A 236 -9.35 -2.38 13.51
CA PHE A 236 -8.33 -2.89 14.43
C PHE A 236 -8.74 -2.40 15.81
N ASP A 237 -9.55 -3.18 16.53
CA ASP A 237 -10.22 -2.72 17.76
C ASP A 237 -9.23 -2.24 18.83
N VAL A 238 -8.04 -2.84 18.88
CA VAL A 238 -6.92 -2.42 19.75
C VAL A 238 -6.08 -1.27 19.18
N GLY A 239 -6.27 -0.94 17.90
CA GLY A 239 -5.49 0.04 17.13
C GLY A 239 -4.14 -0.49 16.64
N LEU A 240 -3.78 -0.16 15.40
CA LEU A 240 -2.39 -0.32 14.93
C LEU A 240 -1.52 0.76 15.59
N ASN A 241 -0.43 0.35 16.25
CA ASN A 241 0.44 1.23 17.01
C ASN A 241 1.90 1.24 16.52
N GLY A 242 2.61 2.31 16.86
CA GLY A 242 4.04 2.47 16.58
C GLY A 242 4.37 2.96 15.17
N THR A 243 5.57 2.59 14.71
CA THR A 243 6.11 2.99 13.40
C THR A 243 5.77 1.96 12.33
N VAL A 244 5.19 2.41 11.22
CA VAL A 244 4.97 1.58 10.03
C VAL A 244 5.84 2.06 8.87
N ARG A 245 6.52 1.15 8.18
CA ARG A 245 7.34 1.51 7.02
C ARG A 245 6.46 1.95 5.85
N SER A 246 5.31 1.32 5.66
CA SER A 246 4.38 1.70 4.59
C SER A 246 2.94 1.31 4.92
N LEU A 247 2.01 2.22 4.66
CA LEU A 247 0.57 2.02 4.68
C LEU A 247 0.00 2.43 3.33
N SER A 248 -0.49 1.45 2.55
CA SER A 248 -1.04 1.70 1.21
C SER A 248 -2.45 1.15 1.09
N ILE A 249 -3.40 2.01 0.72
CA ILE A 249 -4.81 1.69 0.55
C ILE A 249 -5.28 2.20 -0.82
N LEU A 250 -5.51 1.26 -1.74
CA LEU A 250 -5.83 1.54 -3.15
C LEU A 250 -7.13 0.85 -3.58
N GLY A 251 -8.02 1.57 -4.25
CA GLY A 251 -9.14 0.96 -4.95
C GLY A 251 -10.06 0.15 -4.03
N THR A 252 -10.29 0.66 -2.82
CA THR A 252 -11.15 0.01 -1.82
C THR A 252 -12.54 0.65 -1.77
N GLY A 253 -13.50 -0.08 -1.20
CA GLY A 253 -14.84 0.44 -0.92
C GLY A 253 -14.95 1.17 0.42
N LEU A 254 -13.83 1.47 1.08
CA LEU A 254 -13.82 2.06 2.42
C LEU A 254 -14.42 3.46 2.37
N THR A 255 -15.23 3.80 3.37
CA THR A 255 -15.77 5.15 3.54
C THR A 255 -14.98 6.00 4.53
N ARG A 256 -14.28 5.34 5.47
CA ARG A 256 -13.50 5.97 6.52
C ARG A 256 -12.22 5.19 6.80
N ILE A 257 -11.15 5.89 7.12
CA ILE A 257 -9.92 5.35 7.73
C ILE A 257 -9.71 6.11 9.04
N GLU A 258 -9.83 5.40 10.16
CA GLU A 258 -9.71 5.95 11.51
C GLU A 258 -9.20 4.89 12.49
N ASN A 259 -8.95 5.26 13.75
CA ASN A 259 -8.44 4.38 14.80
C ASN A 259 -7.06 3.74 14.49
N LEU A 260 -6.25 4.41 13.67
CA LEU A 260 -4.85 4.07 13.47
C LEU A 260 -4.00 4.93 14.42
N LEU A 261 -3.44 4.31 15.45
CA LEU A 261 -2.63 4.94 16.50
C LEU A 261 -1.13 4.92 16.12
N LEU A 262 -0.83 5.28 14.88
CA LEU A 262 0.51 5.26 14.32
C LEU A 262 1.27 6.54 14.73
N ASP A 263 2.53 6.41 15.12
CA ASP A 263 3.38 7.54 15.51
C ASP A 263 4.12 8.11 14.31
N GLU A 264 4.67 7.22 13.49
CA GLU A 264 5.49 7.52 12.32
C GLU A 264 5.11 6.61 11.14
N ILE A 265 5.10 7.17 9.94
CA ILE A 265 4.84 6.44 8.70
C ILE A 265 5.97 6.72 7.72
N GLY A 266 6.60 5.68 7.18
CA GLY A 266 7.50 5.86 6.03
C GLY A 266 6.71 6.38 4.82
N LEU A 267 5.99 5.48 4.15
CA LEU A 267 5.12 5.82 3.02
C LEU A 267 3.64 5.72 3.41
N LEU A 268 2.90 6.83 3.34
CA LEU A 268 1.44 6.84 3.39
C LEU A 268 0.88 7.04 1.98
N SER A 269 0.21 6.03 1.42
CA SER A 269 -0.39 6.10 0.08
C SER A 269 -1.87 5.73 0.09
N ILE A 270 -2.75 6.68 -0.24
CA ILE A 270 -4.20 6.49 -0.26
C ILE A 270 -4.75 6.99 -1.59
N TRP A 271 -5.20 6.08 -2.45
CA TRP A 271 -5.62 6.45 -3.81
C TRP A 271 -6.74 5.62 -4.42
N ASP A 272 -7.49 6.22 -5.36
CA ASP A 272 -8.64 5.62 -6.07
C ASP A 272 -9.71 5.01 -5.13
N ASN A 273 -9.88 5.57 -3.94
CA ASN A 273 -10.94 5.14 -3.01
C ASN A 273 -12.15 6.07 -3.18
N LYS A 274 -12.99 5.79 -4.19
CA LYS A 274 -14.10 6.66 -4.60
C LYS A 274 -15.18 6.88 -3.54
N ASP A 275 -15.31 5.93 -2.61
CA ASP A 275 -16.27 6.00 -1.50
C ASP A 275 -15.66 6.65 -0.23
N LEU A 276 -14.34 6.89 -0.21
CA LEU A 276 -13.60 7.34 0.98
C LEU A 276 -13.82 8.82 1.23
N THR A 277 -14.55 9.17 2.28
CA THR A 277 -14.85 10.56 2.64
C THR A 277 -14.01 11.06 3.81
N THR A 278 -13.42 10.19 4.61
CA THR A 278 -12.69 10.61 5.82
C THR A 278 -11.44 9.78 6.06
N VAL A 279 -10.30 10.45 6.30
CA VAL A 279 -9.04 9.87 6.76
C VAL A 279 -8.58 10.64 7.98
N ILE A 280 -8.51 9.98 9.14
CA ILE A 280 -8.07 10.58 10.40
C ILE A 280 -6.91 9.76 10.96
N LEU A 281 -5.74 10.39 11.07
CA LEU A 281 -4.56 9.80 11.73
C LEU A 281 -4.15 10.68 12.92
N SER A 282 -4.84 10.54 14.04
CA SER A 282 -4.78 11.45 15.18
C SER A 282 -3.45 11.45 15.95
N SER A 283 -2.63 10.41 15.78
CA SER A 283 -1.36 10.23 16.50
C SER A 283 -0.13 10.53 15.65
N VAL A 284 -0.24 10.54 14.32
CA VAL A 284 0.91 10.61 13.42
C VAL A 284 1.61 11.96 13.58
N THR A 285 2.91 11.91 13.87
CA THR A 285 3.76 13.09 14.08
C THR A 285 4.73 13.34 12.94
N SER A 286 5.13 12.29 12.23
CA SER A 286 6.08 12.34 11.11
C SER A 286 5.68 11.38 10.00
N ILE A 287 5.80 11.85 8.75
CA ILE A 287 5.67 11.03 7.55
C ILE A 287 6.90 11.23 6.67
N THR A 288 7.43 10.16 6.05
CA THR A 288 8.52 10.34 5.07
C THR A 288 7.95 10.82 3.73
N SER A 289 7.06 10.04 3.09
CA SER A 289 6.33 10.42 1.87
C SER A 289 4.81 10.25 2.08
N LEU A 290 4.05 11.27 1.70
CA LEU A 290 2.60 11.36 1.84
C LEU A 290 1.95 11.54 0.48
N LYS A 291 1.13 10.57 0.06
CA LYS A 291 0.39 10.62 -1.21
C LYS A 291 -1.07 10.31 -1.00
N VAL A 292 -1.94 11.29 -1.24
CA VAL A 292 -3.39 11.14 -1.12
C VAL A 292 -4.05 11.71 -2.38
N THR A 293 -4.50 10.83 -3.28
CA THR A 293 -4.93 11.21 -4.64
C THR A 293 -6.20 10.47 -5.07
N ASP A 294 -7.01 11.05 -5.96
CA ASP A 294 -8.15 10.36 -6.60
C ASP A 294 -9.16 9.68 -5.64
N ASN A 295 -9.38 10.25 -4.45
CA ASN A 295 -10.39 9.77 -3.51
C ASN A 295 -11.75 10.47 -3.76
N SER A 296 -12.74 10.27 -2.88
CA SER A 296 -14.03 10.96 -3.01
C SER A 296 -13.86 12.48 -3.08
N LYS A 297 -14.71 13.16 -3.85
CA LYS A 297 -14.76 14.63 -3.89
C LYS A 297 -15.05 15.29 -2.55
N ASP A 298 -15.63 14.53 -1.61
CA ASP A 298 -15.99 14.95 -0.26
C ASP A 298 -14.93 14.52 0.77
N SER A 299 -13.77 14.04 0.31
CA SER A 299 -12.74 13.47 1.18
C SER A 299 -12.05 14.52 2.05
N VAL A 300 -11.92 14.19 3.34
CA VAL A 300 -11.24 14.99 4.35
C VAL A 300 -10.03 14.23 4.86
N LEU A 301 -8.87 14.87 4.83
CA LEU A 301 -7.63 14.38 5.44
C LEU A 301 -7.33 15.16 6.71
N ASP A 302 -7.36 14.49 7.86
CA ASP A 302 -7.12 15.09 9.18
C ASP A 302 -5.87 14.47 9.84
N LEU A 303 -4.83 15.30 9.97
CA LEU A 303 -3.52 14.96 10.49
C LEU A 303 -3.13 15.97 11.59
N PRO A 304 -3.85 16.00 12.73
CA PRO A 304 -3.80 17.11 13.68
C PRO A 304 -2.46 17.25 14.41
N LYS A 305 -1.69 16.16 14.49
CA LYS A 305 -0.37 16.11 15.14
C LYS A 305 0.80 16.06 14.17
N LEU A 306 0.55 16.02 12.87
CA LEU A 306 1.61 15.93 11.88
C LEU A 306 2.47 17.20 11.94
N SER A 307 3.76 17.01 12.23
CA SER A 307 4.73 18.08 12.37
C SER A 307 5.71 18.16 11.21
N GLN A 308 5.93 17.05 10.50
CA GLN A 308 6.91 16.95 9.44
C GLN A 308 6.49 15.98 8.34
N VAL A 309 6.75 16.37 7.09
CA VAL A 309 6.85 15.46 5.94
C VAL A 309 8.27 15.58 5.38
N THR A 310 9.04 14.49 5.37
CA THR A 310 10.49 14.60 5.09
C THR A 310 10.80 14.73 3.60
N ASP A 311 10.14 13.93 2.77
CA ASP A 311 10.43 13.85 1.33
C ASP A 311 9.39 14.62 0.52
N GLU A 312 8.17 14.10 0.38
CA GLU A 312 7.15 14.69 -0.48
C GLU A 312 5.74 14.60 0.10
N MET A 313 4.92 15.58 -0.23
CA MET A 313 3.50 15.63 0.07
C MET A 313 2.73 15.89 -1.23
N VAL A 314 2.10 14.84 -1.78
CA VAL A 314 1.32 14.89 -3.02
C VAL A 314 -0.17 14.75 -2.71
N ILE A 315 -0.95 15.74 -3.13
CA ILE A 315 -2.36 15.84 -2.77
C ILE A 315 -3.22 16.16 -3.99
N SER A 316 -4.18 15.29 -4.28
CA SER A 316 -5.20 15.53 -5.30
C SER A 316 -6.55 14.92 -4.90
N GLY A 317 -7.64 15.41 -5.48
CA GLY A 317 -8.99 14.87 -5.21
C GLY A 317 -9.46 14.98 -3.75
N LEU A 318 -8.91 15.92 -2.95
CA LEU A 318 -9.37 16.20 -1.58
C LEU A 318 -10.31 17.40 -1.51
N CYS A 319 -11.28 17.36 -0.60
CA CYS A 319 -12.14 18.51 -0.26
C CYS A 319 -11.52 19.40 0.82
N LYS A 320 -10.92 18.77 1.84
CA LYS A 320 -10.38 19.46 3.01
C LYS A 320 -9.15 18.75 3.53
N ILE A 321 -8.19 19.53 3.98
CA ILE A 321 -7.02 19.06 4.72
C ILE A 321 -6.87 19.81 6.04
N ASN A 322 -6.52 19.11 7.11
CA ASN A 322 -6.20 19.68 8.41
C ASN A 322 -4.80 19.25 8.86
N ILE A 323 -3.86 20.21 8.86
CA ILE A 323 -2.44 20.04 9.19
C ILE A 323 -1.95 21.23 10.05
N PRO A 324 -2.53 21.46 11.23
CA PRO A 324 -2.33 22.70 11.98
C PRO A 324 -0.90 22.82 12.56
N LEU A 325 -0.23 21.69 12.78
CA LEU A 325 1.10 21.62 13.39
C LEU A 325 2.24 21.34 12.40
N LEU A 326 1.95 21.27 11.09
CA LEU A 326 2.95 20.95 10.08
C LEU A 326 3.97 22.08 9.95
N GLN A 327 5.23 21.81 10.30
CA GLN A 327 6.31 22.79 10.36
C GLN A 327 7.26 22.72 9.16
N GLN A 328 7.49 21.52 8.64
CA GLN A 328 8.47 21.26 7.59
C GLN A 328 7.94 20.27 6.56
N ILE A 329 8.25 20.55 5.29
CA ILE A 329 7.99 19.66 4.16
C ILE A 329 9.27 19.58 3.31
N GLY A 330 9.59 18.41 2.76
CA GLY A 330 10.56 18.30 1.67
C GLY A 330 10.04 19.02 0.43
N GLU A 331 9.09 18.40 -0.29
CA GLU A 331 8.38 18.94 -1.45
C GLU A 331 6.86 18.90 -1.26
N LEU A 332 6.14 19.91 -1.76
CA LEU A 332 4.68 19.98 -1.71
C LEU A 332 4.11 20.10 -3.12
N ASP A 333 3.28 19.14 -3.51
CA ASP A 333 2.50 19.16 -4.74
C ASP A 333 1.01 19.03 -4.42
N VAL A 334 0.24 20.07 -4.72
CA VAL A 334 -1.21 20.09 -4.59
C VAL A 334 -1.83 20.33 -5.96
N GLY A 335 -2.44 19.29 -6.51
CA GLY A 335 -3.02 19.39 -7.85
C GLY A 335 -3.30 18.08 -8.52
N ALA A 336 -3.91 18.16 -9.71
CA ALA A 336 -4.02 17.01 -10.60
C ALA A 336 -2.69 16.77 -11.32
N HIS A 337 -1.63 16.45 -10.58
CA HIS A 337 -0.50 15.81 -11.23
C HIS A 337 -0.91 14.37 -11.55
N ALA A 338 -0.91 14.03 -12.84
CA ALA A 338 -0.66 12.66 -13.24
C ALA A 338 0.74 12.36 -12.72
N VAL A 339 0.82 11.81 -11.50
CA VAL A 339 2.06 11.32 -10.96
C VAL A 339 2.53 10.21 -11.90
N GLN A 340 3.33 10.58 -12.89
CA GLN A 340 4.11 9.69 -13.73
C GLN A 340 5.30 9.20 -12.91
N GLU A 341 5.06 8.70 -11.70
CA GLU A 341 6.08 7.95 -11.00
C GLU A 341 6.26 6.63 -11.74
N ARG A 342 7.34 6.61 -12.51
CA ARG A 342 7.97 5.39 -13.00
C ARG A 342 8.51 4.62 -11.80
N ILE A 343 7.65 3.87 -11.13
CA ILE A 343 8.09 2.73 -10.33
C ILE A 343 8.51 1.67 -11.35
N SER A 344 9.82 1.62 -11.63
CA SER A 344 10.54 0.50 -12.27
C SER A 344 9.68 -0.47 -13.11
N GLY A 345 9.44 -0.14 -14.38
CA GLY A 345 9.04 -1.09 -15.42
C GLY A 345 7.55 -1.24 -15.71
N ASP A 346 6.66 -0.75 -14.84
CA ASP A 346 5.22 -0.71 -15.10
C ASP A 346 4.78 0.73 -15.35
N GLU A 347 4.07 0.99 -16.46
CA GLU A 347 3.28 2.21 -16.55
C GLU A 347 2.16 2.10 -15.50
N PRO A 348 2.10 2.97 -14.46
CA PRO A 348 0.89 3.08 -13.66
C PRO A 348 -0.27 3.35 -14.62
N PRO A 349 -1.52 2.93 -14.32
CA PRO A 349 -2.66 3.35 -15.13
C PRO A 349 -2.57 4.86 -15.25
N SER A 350 -2.22 5.35 -16.45
CA SER A 350 -2.15 6.77 -16.73
C SER A 350 -3.49 7.30 -16.27
N CYS A 351 -3.47 8.19 -15.29
CA CYS A 351 -4.67 8.73 -14.69
C CYS A 351 -5.34 9.62 -15.74
N GLN A 352 -6.05 9.00 -16.69
CA GLN A 352 -6.61 9.66 -17.85
C GLN A 352 -7.76 10.61 -17.45
N ASN A 353 -8.20 10.52 -16.18
CA ASN A 353 -9.22 11.31 -15.53
C ASN A 353 -8.83 11.69 -14.09
N CYS A 354 -7.57 12.05 -13.82
CA CYS A 354 -7.20 12.57 -12.50
C CYS A 354 -8.09 13.75 -12.15
N LEU A 355 -8.76 13.65 -11.01
CA LEU A 355 -9.69 14.69 -10.61
C LEU A 355 -8.87 15.91 -10.16
N PRO A 356 -9.23 17.13 -10.60
CA PRO A 356 -8.70 18.33 -9.97
C PRO A 356 -8.95 18.23 -8.47
N THR A 357 -8.08 18.85 -7.67
CA THR A 357 -8.40 18.96 -6.25
C THR A 357 -9.69 19.76 -6.08
N TYR A 358 -10.52 19.33 -5.13
CA TYR A 358 -11.74 20.05 -4.73
C TYR A 358 -11.45 21.03 -3.59
N LEU A 359 -10.19 21.14 -3.19
CA LEU A 359 -9.73 22.00 -2.12
C LEU A 359 -10.00 23.46 -2.47
N SER A 360 -10.70 24.15 -1.58
CA SER A 360 -10.99 25.58 -1.71
C SER A 360 -9.97 26.47 -1.00
N VAL A 361 -9.39 25.94 0.08
CA VAL A 361 -8.42 26.62 0.94
C VAL A 361 -7.29 25.65 1.30
N PHE A 362 -6.05 26.03 1.03
CA PHE A 362 -4.87 25.38 1.57
C PHE A 362 -4.27 26.26 2.67
N SER A 363 -4.18 25.75 3.90
CA SER A 363 -3.63 26.49 5.02
C SER A 363 -2.75 25.59 5.89
N ALA A 364 -1.49 26.00 6.08
CA ALA A 364 -0.53 25.38 6.99
C ALA A 364 0.07 26.47 7.88
N PRO A 365 -0.59 26.80 9.02
CA PRO A 365 -0.29 28.01 9.79
C PRO A 365 1.07 27.99 10.49
N THR A 366 1.65 26.81 10.67
CA THR A 366 2.94 26.61 11.34
C THR A 366 4.08 26.22 10.38
N LEU A 367 3.78 26.06 9.09
CA LEU A 367 4.75 25.65 8.06
C LEU A 367 5.79 26.74 7.86
N ASN A 368 7.03 26.47 8.24
CA ASN A 368 8.11 27.45 8.25
C ASN A 368 9.14 27.24 7.13
N SER A 369 9.26 26.02 6.59
CA SER A 369 10.18 25.72 5.51
C SER A 369 9.66 24.62 4.58
N ILE A 370 9.90 24.81 3.29
CA ILE A 370 9.82 23.78 2.25
C ILE A 370 11.23 23.67 1.66
N GLN A 371 11.82 22.48 1.64
CA GLN A 371 13.21 22.31 1.18
C GLN A 371 13.33 22.35 -0.34
N GLY A 372 12.40 21.65 -1.01
CA GLY A 372 12.23 21.58 -2.45
C GLY A 372 11.13 22.51 -2.92
N ASP A 373 10.27 21.99 -3.79
CA ASP A 373 9.33 22.79 -4.56
C ASP A 373 7.96 22.90 -3.88
N LEU A 374 7.31 24.04 -4.11
CA LEU A 374 5.95 24.34 -3.72
C LEU A 374 5.11 24.49 -4.99
N THR A 375 4.36 23.44 -5.31
CA THR A 375 3.56 23.37 -6.52
C THR A 375 2.07 23.35 -6.18
N PHE A 376 1.34 24.27 -6.79
CA PHE A 376 -0.11 24.26 -6.85
C PHE A 376 -0.52 24.29 -8.32
N ASP A 377 -1.00 23.15 -8.84
CA ASP A 377 -1.45 23.02 -10.24
C ASP A 377 -2.86 22.45 -10.30
N THR A 378 -3.59 22.75 -11.39
CA THR A 378 -4.85 22.11 -11.79
C THR A 378 -5.83 22.00 -10.62
N SER A 379 -6.00 23.12 -9.94
CA SER A 379 -6.78 23.27 -8.71
C SER A 379 -7.73 24.46 -8.84
N PRO A 380 -8.66 24.46 -9.82
CA PRO A 380 -9.47 25.64 -10.15
C PRO A 380 -10.37 26.09 -8.99
N GLY A 381 -10.74 25.17 -8.09
CA GLY A 381 -11.51 25.49 -6.89
C GLY A 381 -10.69 26.14 -5.77
N LEU A 382 -9.35 26.05 -5.81
CA LEU A 382 -8.47 26.58 -4.78
C LEU A 382 -8.32 28.08 -4.96
N TRP A 383 -8.93 28.87 -4.06
CA TRP A 383 -8.93 30.34 -4.11
C TRP A 383 -8.16 31.00 -2.97
N ASN A 384 -7.68 30.23 -1.99
CA ASN A 384 -6.90 30.73 -0.86
C ASN A 384 -5.75 29.79 -0.50
N ILE A 385 -4.53 30.31 -0.52
CA ILE A 385 -3.30 29.67 -0.08
C ILE A 385 -2.72 30.53 1.06
N ASN A 386 -2.69 29.99 2.28
CA ASN A 386 -2.28 30.73 3.47
C ASN A 386 -1.15 30.02 4.23
N LEU A 387 0.07 30.55 4.08
CA LEU A 387 1.29 30.06 4.71
C LEU A 387 1.95 31.20 5.52
N PRO A 388 1.34 31.64 6.64
CA PRO A 388 1.66 32.90 7.31
C PRO A 388 3.06 32.96 7.93
N VAL A 389 3.70 31.80 8.16
CA VAL A 389 5.03 31.72 8.80
C VAL A 389 6.10 31.10 7.92
N LEU A 390 5.80 30.81 6.64
CA LEU A 390 6.75 30.25 5.70
C LEU A 390 7.90 31.23 5.49
N LYS A 391 9.14 30.79 5.75
CA LYS A 391 10.37 31.60 5.63
C LYS A 391 11.16 31.27 4.38
N SER A 392 11.23 29.99 4.02
CA SER A 392 12.03 29.53 2.89
C SER A 392 11.32 28.45 2.08
N VAL A 393 11.50 28.53 0.77
CA VAL A 393 11.05 27.54 -0.23
C VAL A 393 12.09 27.45 -1.35
N GLY A 394 12.17 26.28 -2.00
CA GLY A 394 12.90 26.11 -3.25
C GLY A 394 12.23 26.88 -4.38
N ASN A 395 11.57 26.17 -5.31
CA ASN A 395 10.77 26.83 -6.35
C ASN A 395 9.32 27.02 -5.88
N ILE A 396 8.67 28.10 -6.33
CA ILE A 396 7.22 28.29 -6.20
C ILE A 396 6.63 28.21 -7.59
N GLU A 397 5.70 27.30 -7.79
CA GLU A 397 4.96 27.13 -9.03
C GLU A 397 3.46 27.11 -8.74
N ILE A 398 2.74 28.14 -9.19
CA ILE A 398 1.29 28.24 -8.98
C ILE A 398 0.63 28.49 -10.33
N MET A 399 -0.15 27.54 -10.80
CA MET A 399 -0.86 27.65 -12.06
C MET A 399 -2.20 26.94 -12.06
N HIS A 400 -3.09 27.35 -12.96
CA HIS A 400 -4.41 26.72 -13.12
C HIS A 400 -5.20 26.63 -11.80
N THR A 401 -5.04 27.62 -10.91
CA THR A 401 -5.76 27.74 -9.65
C THR A 401 -6.62 29.00 -9.64
N GLY A 402 -7.69 29.03 -8.83
CA GLY A 402 -8.45 30.26 -8.61
C GLY A 402 -7.69 31.30 -7.77
N ALA A 403 -6.73 30.85 -6.96
CA ALA A 403 -6.00 31.67 -5.99
C ALA A 403 -5.13 32.74 -6.65
N VAL A 404 -4.60 32.45 -7.84
CA VAL A 404 -3.82 33.43 -8.62
C VAL A 404 -4.69 34.54 -9.21
N ASP A 405 -5.97 34.26 -9.45
CA ASP A 405 -6.92 35.19 -10.07
C ASP A 405 -7.68 36.03 -9.02
N VAL A 406 -7.39 35.85 -7.72
CA VAL A 406 -8.03 36.57 -6.60
C VAL A 406 -7.02 37.46 -5.87
N MET A 407 -7.37 38.75 -5.69
CA MET A 407 -6.62 39.68 -4.84
C MET A 407 -6.42 39.10 -3.43
N ASN A 408 -5.16 39.01 -2.98
CA ASN A 408 -4.77 38.41 -1.70
C ASN A 408 -5.11 36.92 -1.55
N GLY A 409 -5.34 36.20 -2.65
CA GLY A 409 -5.57 34.76 -2.66
C GLY A 409 -4.36 33.94 -2.20
N ILE A 410 -3.17 34.55 -2.18
CA ILE A 410 -1.92 33.92 -1.74
C ILE A 410 -1.29 34.77 -0.62
N LYS A 411 -0.97 34.14 0.52
CA LYS A 411 -0.42 34.82 1.70
C LYS A 411 0.84 34.11 2.21
N MET A 412 1.99 34.77 2.05
CA MET A 412 3.30 34.32 2.56
C MET A 412 4.11 35.50 3.16
N PRO A 413 3.56 36.25 4.14
CA PRO A 413 4.13 37.53 4.59
C PRO A 413 5.51 37.43 5.24
N LYS A 414 5.90 36.25 5.73
CA LYS A 414 7.21 36.01 6.35
C LYS A 414 8.21 35.35 5.41
N LEU A 415 7.91 35.27 4.11
CA LEU A 415 8.83 34.68 3.15
C LEU A 415 10.09 35.53 3.04
N GLN A 416 11.23 34.91 3.29
CA GLN A 416 12.56 35.51 3.29
C GLN A 416 13.43 35.00 2.15
N ARG A 417 13.12 33.81 1.63
CA ARG A 417 13.88 33.18 0.55
C ARG A 417 13.00 32.32 -0.36
N ALA A 418 13.07 32.58 -1.66
CA ALA A 418 12.59 31.69 -2.71
C ALA A 418 13.64 31.62 -3.83
N LYS A 419 13.86 30.43 -4.41
CA LYS A 419 14.81 30.25 -5.52
C LYS A 419 14.23 30.82 -6.81
N ASN A 420 13.15 30.25 -7.31
CA ASN A 420 12.44 30.72 -8.50
C ASN A 420 10.94 30.83 -8.21
N VAL A 421 10.24 31.71 -8.93
CA VAL A 421 8.79 31.87 -8.81
C VAL A 421 8.15 31.91 -10.20
N ARG A 422 7.17 31.03 -10.43
CA ARG A 422 6.35 30.99 -11.64
C ARG A 422 4.86 31.00 -11.30
N ILE A 423 4.18 32.06 -11.71
CA ILE A 423 2.75 32.27 -11.49
C ILE A 423 2.05 32.40 -12.85
N LEU A 424 1.11 31.49 -13.12
CA LEU A 424 0.37 31.45 -14.38
C LEU A 424 -1.15 31.41 -14.12
N GLY A 425 -1.81 32.53 -14.35
CA GLY A 425 -3.26 32.70 -14.15
C GLY A 425 -3.98 33.17 -15.40
N SER A 426 -5.31 33.21 -15.36
CA SER A 426 -6.10 33.86 -16.41
C SER A 426 -6.01 35.38 -16.30
N LYS A 427 -5.89 35.89 -15.06
CA LYS A 427 -5.64 37.27 -14.67
C LYS A 427 -4.81 37.28 -13.38
N PRO A 428 -3.53 36.89 -13.44
CA PRO A 428 -2.74 36.71 -12.23
C PRO A 428 -2.53 38.04 -11.49
N HIS A 429 -2.81 38.05 -10.18
CA HIS A 429 -2.48 39.13 -9.26
C HIS A 429 -1.05 38.94 -8.72
N CYS A 430 -0.10 39.60 -9.38
CA CYS A 430 1.33 39.43 -9.18
C CYS A 430 1.91 40.28 -8.04
N GLU A 431 1.13 41.22 -7.47
CA GLU A 431 1.63 42.30 -6.62
C GLU A 431 2.36 41.78 -5.37
N VAL A 432 1.91 40.66 -4.81
CA VAL A 432 2.55 39.99 -3.67
C VAL A 432 3.97 39.51 -4.02
N PHE A 433 4.18 39.02 -5.24
CA PHE A 433 5.47 38.50 -5.68
C PHE A 433 6.36 39.59 -6.28
N ASP A 434 5.79 40.67 -6.82
CA ASP A 434 6.53 41.86 -7.26
C ASP A 434 7.28 42.49 -6.08
N ASP A 435 6.61 42.70 -4.93
CA ASP A 435 7.24 43.21 -3.71
C ASP A 435 8.36 42.27 -3.19
N LEU A 436 8.14 40.95 -3.25
CA LEU A 436 9.16 39.97 -2.87
C LEU A 436 10.36 40.01 -3.83
N LYS A 437 10.13 40.26 -5.13
CA LYS A 437 11.21 40.42 -6.11
C LYS A 437 12.02 41.69 -5.82
N ASP A 438 11.35 42.81 -5.58
CA ASP A 438 11.98 44.11 -5.30
C ASP A 438 12.82 44.06 -4.02
N ARG A 439 12.36 43.32 -3.00
CA ARG A 439 13.11 43.09 -1.75
C ARG A 439 14.18 42.00 -1.85
N SER A 440 14.48 41.49 -3.03
CA SER A 440 15.47 40.42 -3.27
C SER A 440 15.20 39.11 -2.49
N VAL A 441 13.94 38.85 -2.13
CA VAL A 441 13.52 37.56 -1.53
C VAL A 441 13.53 36.46 -2.60
N ILE A 442 13.15 36.80 -3.84
CA ILE A 442 13.23 35.90 -5.01
C ILE A 442 14.64 35.99 -5.63
N MET A 443 15.46 34.98 -5.36
CA MET A 443 16.88 34.97 -5.69
C MET A 443 17.16 34.76 -7.20
N GLY A 444 16.32 33.98 -7.86
CA GLY A 444 16.45 33.58 -9.27
C GLY A 444 15.36 34.18 -10.13
N ASP A 445 14.83 33.35 -11.03
CA ASP A 445 13.89 33.80 -12.05
C ASP A 445 12.50 34.06 -11.47
N TYR A 446 11.86 35.10 -11.98
CA TYR A 446 10.50 35.49 -11.64
C TYR A 446 9.67 35.63 -12.91
N TYR A 447 8.59 34.85 -12.99
CA TYR A 447 7.66 34.84 -14.10
C TYR A 447 6.23 34.97 -13.58
N CYS A 448 5.54 36.04 -13.98
CA CYS A 448 4.11 36.22 -13.71
C CYS A 448 3.40 36.66 -14.99
N HIS A 449 2.60 35.77 -15.60
CA HIS A 449 1.99 36.03 -16.91
C HIS A 449 0.59 35.44 -17.05
N ILE A 450 -0.21 36.11 -17.88
CA ILE A 450 -1.47 35.57 -18.37
C ILE A 450 -1.18 34.31 -19.18
N ASN A 451 -1.76 33.19 -18.78
CA ASN A 451 -1.73 31.97 -19.55
C ASN A 451 -2.96 31.89 -20.46
N LYS A 452 -2.76 32.20 -21.75
CA LYS A 452 -3.85 32.21 -22.75
C LYS A 452 -4.43 30.81 -23.05
N ASN A 453 -3.78 29.75 -22.59
CA ASN A 453 -4.25 28.37 -22.78
C ASN A 453 -5.21 27.89 -21.68
N THR A 454 -5.47 28.68 -20.63
CA THR A 454 -6.40 28.34 -19.55
C THR A 454 -7.84 28.68 -19.91
N ARG A 455 -8.40 28.07 -20.97
CA ARG A 455 -9.86 28.09 -21.19
C ARG A 455 -10.54 27.02 -20.32
N TRP A 456 -10.41 27.15 -19.00
CA TRP A 456 -11.35 26.50 -18.09
C TRP A 456 -12.53 27.47 -17.95
N THR A 457 -13.57 27.25 -18.75
CA THR A 457 -14.83 27.97 -18.56
C THR A 457 -15.35 27.62 -17.17
N TYR A 458 -15.26 28.56 -16.23
CA TYR A 458 -15.86 28.52 -14.91
C TYR A 458 -17.38 28.32 -15.04
N MET A 459 -17.83 27.07 -15.19
CA MET A 459 -19.24 26.68 -15.19
C MET A 459 -19.55 25.86 -13.93
N PHE A 460 -19.12 26.30 -12.75
CA PHE A 460 -19.67 25.80 -11.49
C PHE A 460 -19.64 26.91 -10.44
N TRP A 461 -20.67 27.74 -10.47
CA TRP A 461 -21.21 28.47 -9.32
C TRP A 461 -22.74 28.34 -9.40
N PRO A 462 -23.44 27.99 -8.32
CA PRO A 462 -24.56 28.78 -7.87
C PRO A 462 -24.07 30.02 -7.08
#